data_AF-A0A5C7L658-F1
#
_entry.id   AF-A0A5C7L658-F1
#
_cell.length_a   1.000
_cell.length_b   1.000
_cell.length_c   1.000
_cell.angle_alpha   90.00
_cell.angle_beta   90.00
_cell.angle_gamma   90.00
#
_symmetry.space_group_name_H-M   'P 1'
#
loop_
_entity.id
_entity.type
_entity.pdbx_description
1 polymer ?
#
loop_
_entity_poly.entity_id
_entity_poly.type
_entity_poly.pdbx_seq_one_letter_code
_entity_poly.pdbx_strand_id
1 'polypeptide(L)'
;MIFILSAGRGGAAKLEKDFFAGTRYTDKVLDQMKQGDFHAFPESVKGFQDAGQLSKLTGGDGIVRDMLKIPGGYRGKEGAFEFIKDADGSINHRLFKPNSEP
;
A
#
# COMPACT_ATOMS: atom_id res chain seq x y z
N MET A 1 -0.98 4.46 17.00
CA MET A 1 -0.40 3.10 17.07
C MET A 1 -0.47 2.46 15.69
N ILE A 2 0.61 1.81 15.26
CA ILE A 2 0.68 0.98 14.05
C ILE A 2 1.23 -0.38 14.44
N PHE A 3 0.69 -1.44 13.83
CA PHE A 3 1.29 -2.77 13.87
C PHE A 3 1.19 -3.40 12.48
N ILE A 4 2.05 -4.37 12.22
CA ILE A 4 2.10 -5.10 10.94
C ILE A 4 1.80 -6.56 11.26
N LEU A 5 0.86 -7.13 10.52
CA LEU A 5 0.56 -8.55 10.60
C LEU A 5 1.49 -9.28 9.64
N SER A 6 2.23 -10.27 10.13
CA SER A 6 2.95 -11.17 9.21
C SER A 6 1.91 -12.06 8.55
N ALA A 7 1.85 -12.07 7.21
CA ALA A 7 1.19 -13.17 6.53
C ALA A 7 1.91 -14.48 6.90
N GLY A 8 1.20 -15.45 7.47
CA GLY A 8 1.72 -16.81 7.60
C GLY A 8 2.12 -17.31 6.22
N ARG A 9 3.24 -18.04 6.10
CA ARG A 9 3.76 -18.61 4.84
C ARG A 9 2.63 -19.31 4.06
N GLY A 10 2.00 -18.60 3.15
CA GLY A 10 0.83 -19.06 2.42
C GLY A 10 0.72 -18.31 1.10
N GLY A 11 1.37 -18.85 0.07
CA GLY A 11 1.00 -18.69 -1.34
C GLY A 11 1.08 -17.33 -2.03
N ALA A 12 1.43 -16.23 -1.35
CA ALA A 12 1.72 -14.97 -2.03
C ALA A 12 3.11 -15.03 -2.68
N ALA A 13 3.22 -14.69 -3.97
CA ALA A 13 4.50 -14.61 -4.65
C ALA A 13 5.47 -13.75 -3.82
N LYS A 14 6.62 -14.34 -3.46
CA LYS A 14 7.68 -13.62 -2.75
C LYS A 14 8.03 -12.39 -3.59
N LEU A 15 8.08 -11.23 -2.95
CA LEU A 15 8.50 -10.01 -3.62
C LEU A 15 9.99 -10.17 -4.00
N GLU A 16 10.28 -10.55 -5.24
CA GLU A 16 11.66 -10.75 -5.70
C GLU A 16 12.40 -9.41 -5.96
N LYS A 17 11.65 -8.30 -6.02
CA LYS A 17 12.13 -6.95 -6.30
C LYS A 17 11.47 -5.95 -5.38
N ASP A 18 12.27 -5.07 -4.77
CA ASP A 18 11.78 -3.96 -3.94
C ASP A 18 10.70 -3.15 -4.68
N PHE A 19 9.47 -3.20 -4.15
CA PHE A 19 8.30 -2.57 -4.75
C PHE A 19 8.47 -1.06 -4.85
N PHE A 20 9.16 -0.46 -3.88
CA PHE A 20 9.35 0.98 -3.74
C PHE A 20 10.63 1.50 -4.41
N ALA A 21 11.49 0.63 -4.94
CA ALA A 21 12.69 1.05 -5.65
C ALA A 21 12.36 1.97 -6.82
N GLY A 22 12.99 3.16 -6.85
CA GLY A 22 12.80 4.16 -7.89
C GLY A 22 11.41 4.82 -7.94
N THR A 23 10.58 4.60 -6.92
CA THR A 23 9.21 5.14 -6.91
C THR A 23 9.15 6.60 -6.45
N ARG A 24 8.11 7.30 -6.89
CA ARG A 24 7.77 8.66 -6.48
C ARG A 24 6.27 8.77 -6.21
N TYR A 25 5.85 9.63 -5.29
CA TYR A 25 4.44 9.94 -5.13
C TYR A 25 3.99 10.93 -6.21
N THR A 26 2.75 10.81 -6.67
CA THR A 26 2.09 11.87 -7.45
C THR A 26 1.77 13.06 -6.54
N ASP A 27 1.62 14.25 -7.11
CA ASP A 27 1.23 15.46 -6.35
C ASP A 27 -0.08 15.24 -5.60
N LYS A 28 -1.04 14.54 -6.22
CA LYS A 28 -2.28 14.08 -5.59
C LYS A 28 -2.00 13.33 -4.28
N VAL A 29 -1.12 12.33 -4.30
CA VAL A 29 -0.84 11.52 -3.10
C VAL A 29 -0.10 12.37 -2.05
N LEU A 30 0.84 13.23 -2.48
CA LEU A 30 1.53 14.16 -1.58
C LEU A 30 0.54 15.07 -0.84
N ASP A 31 -0.51 15.53 -1.51
CA ASP A 31 -1.54 16.35 -0.89
C ASP A 31 -2.47 15.55 0.03
N GLN A 32 -2.85 14.32 -0.36
CA GLN A 32 -3.62 13.43 0.50
C GLN A 32 -2.89 13.08 1.80
N MET A 33 -1.58 12.86 1.75
CA MET A 33 -0.75 12.58 2.93
C MET A 33 -0.77 13.70 3.98
N LYS A 34 -1.13 14.93 3.59
CA LYS A 34 -1.24 16.10 4.50
C LYS A 34 -2.60 16.21 5.17
N GLN A 35 -3.63 15.50 4.69
CA GLN A 35 -5.02 15.65 5.17
C GLN A 35 -5.23 15.10 6.59
N GLY A 36 -4.30 14.30 7.09
CA GLY A 36 -4.39 13.73 8.43
C GLY A 36 -5.44 12.61 8.54
N ASP A 37 -5.90 12.05 7.43
CA ASP A 37 -6.83 10.91 7.38
C ASP A 37 -6.05 9.57 7.22
N PHE A 38 -6.67 8.56 6.61
CA PHE A 38 -6.03 7.27 6.35
C PHE A 38 -4.95 7.29 5.26
N HIS A 39 -4.71 8.40 4.57
CA HIS A 39 -3.55 8.57 3.69
C HIS A 39 -2.30 8.98 4.49
N ALA A 40 -2.46 9.53 5.69
CA ALA A 40 -1.40 10.13 6.50
C ALA A 40 -0.62 9.14 7.40
N PHE A 41 -0.63 7.84 7.09
CA PHE A 41 0.21 6.88 7.82
C PHE A 41 1.71 7.14 7.50
N PRO A 42 2.65 6.83 8.42
CA PRO A 42 4.07 7.15 8.27
C PRO A 42 4.77 6.34 7.18
N GLU A 43 5.81 6.92 6.59
CA GLU A 43 6.68 6.28 5.58
C GLU A 43 7.32 4.97 6.06
N SER A 44 7.47 4.77 7.37
CA SER A 44 8.04 3.56 7.96
C SER A 44 7.28 2.28 7.57
N VAL A 45 6.02 2.39 7.16
CA VAL A 45 5.23 1.27 6.62
C VAL A 45 5.89 0.61 5.41
N LYS A 46 6.64 1.36 4.58
CA LYS A 46 7.33 0.84 3.39
C LYS A 46 8.38 -0.22 3.73
N GLY A 47 9.00 -0.13 4.91
CA GLY A 47 9.98 -1.11 5.39
C GLY A 47 9.38 -2.50 5.61
N PHE A 48 8.06 -2.63 5.61
CA PHE A 48 7.34 -3.89 5.80
C PHE A 48 6.78 -4.47 4.50
N GLN A 49 7.29 -4.04 3.34
CA GLN A 49 6.83 -4.53 2.04
C GLN A 49 6.88 -6.06 1.90
N ASP A 50 7.84 -6.72 2.55
CA ASP A 50 8.00 -8.18 2.52
C ASP A 50 6.88 -8.94 3.24
N ALA A 51 6.14 -8.27 4.13
CA ALA A 51 4.92 -8.81 4.73
C ALA A 51 3.69 -8.63 3.83
N GLY A 52 3.83 -7.87 2.75
CA GLY A 52 2.74 -7.53 1.85
C GLY A 52 2.49 -8.56 0.75
N GLN A 53 1.32 -8.43 0.14
CA GLN A 53 0.91 -9.21 -1.02
C GLN A 53 0.93 -8.32 -2.26
N LEU A 54 1.70 -8.74 -3.28
CA LEU A 54 1.73 -8.09 -4.58
C LEU A 54 0.68 -8.71 -5.50
N SER A 55 -0.12 -7.89 -6.15
CA SER A 55 -1.06 -8.29 -7.19
C SER A 55 -1.08 -7.31 -8.36
N LYS A 56 -1.73 -7.71 -9.45
CA LYS A 56 -2.05 -6.81 -10.57
C LYS A 56 -3.49 -6.30 -10.41
N LEU A 57 -3.70 -5.02 -10.73
CA LEU A 57 -5.02 -4.40 -10.76
C LEU A 57 -5.24 -3.75 -12.12
N THR A 58 -6.32 -4.12 -12.82
CA THR A 58 -6.77 -3.40 -14.02
C THR A 58 -7.73 -2.30 -13.59
N GLY A 59 -7.40 -1.05 -13.87
CA GLY A 59 -8.27 0.09 -13.59
C GLY A 59 -9.50 0.12 -14.50
N GLY A 60 -10.48 0.96 -14.17
CA GLY A 60 -11.64 1.21 -15.05
C GLY A 60 -11.28 1.82 -16.41
N ASP A 61 -10.05 2.31 -16.53
CA ASP A 61 -9.42 2.82 -17.75
C ASP A 61 -8.74 1.72 -18.58
N GLY A 62 -8.78 0.46 -18.13
CA GLY A 62 -8.12 -0.67 -18.80
C GLY A 62 -6.61 -0.75 -18.54
N ILE A 63 -6.02 0.16 -17.76
CA ILE A 63 -4.58 0.17 -17.49
C ILE A 63 -4.26 -0.78 -16.32
N VAL A 64 -3.29 -1.68 -16.55
CA VAL A 64 -2.79 -2.64 -15.55
C VAL A 64 -1.73 -1.97 -14.68
N ARG A 65 -1.87 -2.11 -13.37
CA ARG A 65 -1.01 -1.51 -12.33
C ARG A 65 -0.56 -2.56 -11.32
N ASP A 66 0.56 -2.29 -10.66
CA ASP A 66 0.97 -3.10 -9.50
C ASP A 66 0.27 -2.60 -8.24
N MET A 67 -0.27 -3.53 -7.45
CA MET A 67 -0.86 -3.23 -6.16
C MET A 67 -0.13 -4.00 -5.06
N LEU A 68 0.32 -3.28 -4.02
CA LEU A 68 0.87 -3.86 -2.80
C LEU A 68 -0.12 -3.65 -1.65
N LYS A 69 -0.43 -4.72 -0.93
CA LYS A 69 -1.22 -4.68 0.31
C LYS A 69 -0.41 -5.21 1.47
N ILE A 70 -0.06 -4.35 2.43
CA ILE A 70 0.65 -4.74 3.65
C ILE A 70 -0.40 -4.87 4.77
N PRO A 71 -0.70 -6.08 5.28
CA PRO A 71 -1.68 -6.24 6.35
C PRO A 71 -1.15 -5.68 7.67
N GLY A 72 -2.02 -5.04 8.44
CA GLY A 72 -1.63 -4.39 9.68
C GLY A 72 -2.76 -3.63 10.34
N GLY A 73 -2.41 -2.70 11.22
CA GLY A 73 -3.38 -1.83 11.86
C GLY A 73 -2.88 -0.39 11.96
N TYR A 74 -3.82 0.54 11.90
CA TYR A 74 -3.57 1.97 12.02
C TYR A 74 -4.75 2.63 12.72
N ARG A 75 -4.45 3.53 13.68
CA ARG A 75 -5.45 4.28 14.46
C ARG A 75 -6.52 3.39 15.13
N GLY A 76 -6.09 2.26 15.69
CA GLY A 76 -6.97 1.34 16.42
C GLY A 76 -7.87 0.47 15.54
N LYS A 77 -7.63 0.46 14.22
CA LYS A 77 -8.35 -0.40 13.27
C LYS A 77 -7.39 -1.40 12.64
N GLU A 78 -7.87 -2.62 12.40
CA GLU A 78 -7.21 -3.61 11.55
C GLU A 78 -7.58 -3.40 10.10
N GLY A 79 -6.65 -3.68 9.18
CA GLY A 79 -6.81 -3.42 7.77
C GLY A 79 -5.55 -3.73 6.96
N ALA A 80 -5.41 -3.02 5.84
CA ALA A 80 -4.22 -3.09 5.01
C ALA A 80 -3.75 -1.71 4.58
N PHE A 81 -2.43 -1.52 4.52
CA PHE A 81 -1.80 -0.39 3.84
C PHE A 81 -1.71 -0.73 2.35
N GLU A 82 -2.45 0.01 1.54
CA GLU A 82 -2.52 -0.17 0.10
C GLU A 82 -1.64 0.84 -0.62
N PHE A 83 -0.92 0.36 -1.63
CA PHE A 83 -0.19 1.18 -2.60
C PHE A 83 -0.50 0.70 -4.01
N ILE A 84 -0.75 1.61 -4.94
CA ILE A 84 -0.87 1.30 -6.37
C ILE A 84 0.22 2.07 -7.12
N LYS A 85 1.01 1.33 -7.89
CA LYS A 85 2.11 1.82 -8.71
C LYS A 85 1.74 1.74 -10.18
N ASP A 86 1.81 2.88 -10.85
CA ASP A 86 1.69 2.99 -12.30
C ASP A 86 2.96 2.47 -12.99
N ALA A 87 2.87 2.20 -14.30
CA ALA A 87 3.97 1.62 -15.08
C ALA A 87 5.23 2.51 -15.13
N ASP A 88 5.08 3.82 -14.92
CA ASP A 88 6.18 4.79 -14.86
C ASP A 88 6.87 4.86 -13.48
N GLY A 89 6.43 4.04 -12.52
CA GLY A 89 6.94 4.03 -11.15
C GLY A 89 6.27 5.03 -10.20
N SER A 90 5.28 5.79 -10.68
CA SER A 90 4.52 6.71 -9.83
C SER A 90 3.56 5.94 -8.91
N ILE A 91 3.57 6.26 -7.62
CA ILE A 91 2.58 5.81 -6.65
C ILE A 91 1.41 6.78 -6.67
N ASN A 92 0.30 6.34 -7.25
CA ASN A 92 -0.90 7.15 -7.45
C ASN A 92 -2.06 6.78 -6.51
N HIS A 93 -1.83 5.80 -5.62
CA HIS A 93 -2.70 5.44 -4.50
C HIS A 93 -1.86 5.11 -3.28
N ARG A 94 -2.29 5.62 -2.13
CA ARG A 94 -1.72 5.34 -0.81
C ARG A 94 -2.84 5.46 0.22
N LEU A 95 -3.31 4.35 0.77
CA LEU A 95 -4.44 4.39 1.71
C LEU A 95 -4.33 3.26 2.72
N PHE A 96 -4.54 3.55 4.01
CA PHE A 96 -4.89 2.51 4.95
C PHE A 96 -6.39 2.20 4.81
N LYS A 97 -6.72 0.97 4.42
CA LYS A 97 -8.11 0.50 4.28
C LYS A 97 -8.47 -0.40 5.46
N PRO A 98 -9.32 0.04 6.40
CA PRO A 98 -9.83 -0.81 7.48
C PRO A 98 -10.60 -2.03 6.95
N ASN A 99 -10.54 -3.16 7.66
CA ASN A 99 -11.32 -4.38 7.35
C ASN A 99 -12.83 -4.17 7.52
N SER A 100 -13.21 -3.23 8.39
CA SER A 100 -14.59 -2.81 8.60
C SER A 100 -14.61 -1.29 8.54
N GLU A 101 -15.32 -0.74 7.55
CA GLU A 101 -15.83 0.62 7.69
C GLU A 101 -16.98 0.57 8.73
N PRO A 102 -17.07 1.54 9.66
CA PRO A 102 -18.27 1.69 10.47
C PRO A 102 -19.49 2.01 9.59
#